data_AF-A0A448WUT9-F1
#
_entry.id   AF-A0A448WUT9-F1
#
_cell.length_a   1.000
_cell.length_b   1.000
_cell.length_c   1.000
_cell.angle_alpha   90.00
_cell.angle_beta   90.00
_cell.angle_gamma   90.00
#
_symmetry.space_group_name_H-M   'P 1'
#
loop_
_entity.id
_entity.type
_entity.pdbx_description
1 polymer ?
#
loop_
_entity_poly.entity_id
_entity_poly.type
_entity_poly.pdbx_seq_one_letter_code
_entity_poly.pdbx_strand_id
1 'polypeptide(L)'
;MYSPSMRGNQGMEQLIPVVNKLQDAFSSLGIPLGLDLPQIAVVGSQSAGKSSVLENFVGRDFLPRGSGIVTRRPLILQLFNSITEYAEFLHCKNKKFTDFEEVRKEIEAETDRVTGSNKGISNIPINLRVYSPHVLNLTLIDLPGITKVPVGDQPPDIEHLVRCMILDFIEQDNCLILAVSPANSDLANSDALKLAKEVDPQGLRTIGVITKLDLMDEGTDAREILENRLLPLRRGSLNLITFPP
;
A
#
# COMPACT_ATOMS: atom_id res chain seq x y z
N MET A 1 -1.98 33.70 -20.47
CA MET A 1 -2.29 33.01 -19.20
C MET A 1 -3.37 31.97 -19.48
N TYR A 2 -2.98 30.72 -19.67
CA TYR A 2 -3.92 29.60 -19.76
C TYR A 2 -3.55 28.66 -18.62
N SER A 3 -4.38 28.63 -17.57
CA SER A 3 -4.33 27.58 -16.55
C SER A 3 -5.02 26.34 -17.13
N PRO A 4 -4.37 25.17 -17.18
CA PRO A 4 -5.05 23.95 -17.56
C PRO A 4 -5.92 23.51 -16.37
N SER A 5 -7.23 23.56 -16.56
CA SER A 5 -8.21 22.98 -15.63
C SER A 5 -7.92 21.47 -15.49
N MET A 6 -7.63 21.02 -14.26
CA MET A 6 -7.50 19.62 -13.91
C MET A 6 -8.82 18.88 -14.22
N ARG A 7 -8.87 18.18 -15.36
CA ARG A 7 -9.89 17.16 -15.66
C ARG A 7 -9.49 15.82 -15.02
N GLY A 8 -9.28 15.81 -13.70
CA GLY A 8 -9.03 14.59 -12.94
C GLY A 8 -10.22 14.26 -12.05
N ASN A 9 -10.75 13.03 -12.13
CA ASN A 9 -11.59 12.37 -11.13
C ASN A 9 -13.13 12.51 -11.14
N GLN A 10 -13.79 13.14 -12.12
CA GLN A 10 -15.27 13.19 -12.16
C GLN A 10 -15.95 11.80 -12.11
N GLY A 11 -15.32 10.76 -12.67
CA GLY A 11 -15.85 9.39 -12.61
C GLY A 11 -15.73 8.73 -11.23
N MET A 12 -14.64 8.99 -10.50
CA MET A 12 -14.41 8.45 -9.15
C MET A 12 -15.32 9.12 -8.12
N GLU A 13 -15.54 10.44 -8.22
CA GLU A 13 -16.46 11.18 -7.35
C GLU A 13 -17.89 10.65 -7.41
N GLN A 14 -18.31 10.08 -8.54
CA GLN A 14 -19.64 9.49 -8.72
C GLN A 14 -19.70 8.00 -8.34
N LEU A 15 -18.62 7.25 -8.56
CA LEU A 15 -18.56 5.81 -8.27
C LEU A 15 -18.49 5.54 -6.76
N ILE A 16 -17.74 6.39 -6.05
CA ILE A 16 -17.47 6.26 -4.62
C ILE A 16 -18.75 6.22 -3.75
N PRO A 17 -19.72 7.16 -3.89
CA PRO A 17 -20.95 7.11 -3.09
C PRO A 17 -21.82 5.90 -3.40
N VAL A 18 -21.78 5.38 -4.63
CA VAL A 18 -22.55 4.22 -5.06
C VAL A 18 -21.97 2.95 -4.46
N VAL A 19 -20.64 2.81 -4.51
CA VAL A 19 -19.90 1.71 -3.90
C VAL A 19 -20.14 1.67 -2.39
N ASN A 20 -20.04 2.80 -1.69
CA ASN A 20 -20.28 2.86 -0.25
C ASN A 20 -21.73 2.49 0.10
N LYS A 21 -22.72 3.02 -0.63
CA LYS A 21 -24.13 2.64 -0.42
C LYS A 21 -24.39 1.16 -0.64
N LEU A 22 -23.73 0.55 -1.62
CA LEU A 22 -23.80 -0.90 -1.86
C LEU A 22 -23.17 -1.67 -0.69
N GLN A 23 -21.98 -1.28 -0.23
CA GLN A 23 -21.33 -1.91 0.92
C GLN A 23 -22.17 -1.81 2.20
N ASP A 24 -22.74 -0.63 2.48
CA ASP A 24 -23.59 -0.39 3.65
C ASP A 24 -24.88 -1.21 3.57
N ALA A 25 -25.53 -1.24 2.40
CA ALA A 25 -26.76 -2.00 2.19
C ALA A 25 -26.55 -3.51 2.40
N PHE A 26 -25.48 -4.09 1.85
CA PHE A 26 -25.19 -5.51 2.01
C PHE A 26 -24.73 -5.86 3.43
N SER A 27 -23.96 -4.98 4.07
CA SER A 27 -23.60 -5.12 5.49
C SER A 27 -24.83 -5.11 6.38
N SER A 28 -25.82 -4.25 6.08
CA SER A 28 -27.10 -4.18 6.79
C SER A 28 -27.97 -5.43 6.61
N LEU A 29 -27.83 -6.09 5.46
CA LEU A 29 -28.58 -7.31 5.11
C LEU A 29 -27.87 -8.60 5.55
N GLY A 30 -26.65 -8.50 6.09
CA GLY A 30 -25.84 -9.67 6.47
C GLY A 30 -25.41 -10.53 5.28
N ILE A 31 -25.49 -9.99 4.06
CA ILE A 31 -25.10 -10.68 2.83
C ILE A 31 -23.63 -10.34 2.56
N PRO A 32 -22.72 -11.33 2.42
CA PRO A 32 -21.37 -11.05 1.97
C PRO A 32 -21.45 -10.42 0.58
N LEU A 33 -21.04 -9.16 0.50
CA LEU A 33 -20.98 -8.41 -0.74
C LEU A 33 -19.90 -9.06 -1.61
N GLY A 34 -20.29 -9.89 -2.58
CA GLY A 34 -19.40 -10.41 -3.62
C GLY A 34 -18.92 -9.35 -4.62
N LEU A 35 -18.93 -8.07 -4.23
CA LEU A 35 -18.30 -6.99 -4.96
C LEU A 35 -16.90 -6.82 -4.39
N ASP A 36 -15.98 -7.44 -5.09
CA ASP A 36 -14.55 -7.22 -4.96
C ASP A 36 -14.24 -5.77 -5.35
N LEU A 37 -14.27 -4.87 -4.36
CA LEU A 37 -13.80 -3.51 -4.59
C LEU A 37 -12.35 -3.54 -5.08
N PRO A 38 -11.95 -2.58 -5.93
CA PRO A 38 -10.56 -2.49 -6.33
C PRO A 38 -9.70 -2.20 -5.10
N GLN A 39 -8.94 -3.21 -4.69
CA GLN A 39 -7.95 -3.11 -3.62
C GLN A 39 -6.62 -2.73 -4.25
N ILE A 40 -5.82 -1.93 -3.56
CA ILE A 40 -4.48 -1.57 -4.02
C ILE A 40 -3.46 -2.20 -3.06
N ALA A 41 -2.75 -3.23 -3.53
CA ALA A 41 -1.66 -3.84 -2.77
C ALA A 41 -0.35 -3.10 -3.03
N VAL A 42 0.32 -2.67 -1.96
CA VAL A 42 1.60 -1.98 -2.03
C VAL A 42 2.73 -3.00 -1.90
N VAL A 43 3.49 -3.18 -2.99
CA VAL A 43 4.56 -4.18 -3.08
C VAL A 43 5.89 -3.47 -3.28
N GLY A 44 6.92 -3.92 -2.58
CA GLY A 44 8.24 -3.30 -2.63
C GLY A 44 9.22 -3.94 -1.65
N SER A 45 10.51 -3.82 -1.95
CA SER A 45 11.57 -4.25 -1.03
C SER A 45 11.46 -3.53 0.32
N GLN A 46 12.10 -4.08 1.35
CA GLN A 46 12.23 -3.39 2.62
C GLN A 46 12.85 -1.99 2.39
N SER A 47 12.29 -0.98 3.05
CA SER A 47 12.73 0.41 2.93
C SER A 47 12.58 1.04 1.53
N ALA A 48 11.82 0.44 0.62
CA ALA A 48 11.46 1.04 -0.67
C ALA A 48 10.58 2.31 -0.55
N GLY A 49 10.09 2.64 0.66
CA GLY A 49 9.22 3.80 0.89
C GLY A 49 7.72 3.50 0.85
N LYS A 50 7.31 2.22 0.92
CA LYS A 50 5.90 1.78 0.94
C LYS A 50 5.05 2.54 1.97
N SER A 51 5.51 2.56 3.22
CA SER A 51 4.81 3.25 4.31
C SER A 51 4.68 4.74 4.04
N SER A 52 5.72 5.39 3.51
CA SER A 52 5.68 6.80 3.12
C SER A 52 4.67 7.07 1.99
N VAL A 53 4.57 6.17 1.00
CA VAL A 53 3.54 6.26 -0.05
C VAL A 53 2.14 6.22 0.56
N LEU A 54 1.89 5.29 1.49
CA LEU A 54 0.62 5.15 2.17
C LEU A 54 0.28 6.35 3.07
N GLU A 55 1.24 6.82 3.86
CA GLU A 55 1.08 7.98 4.74
C GLU A 55 0.76 9.25 3.94
N ASN A 56 1.33 9.40 2.74
CA ASN A 56 0.99 10.51 1.84
C ASN A 56 -0.44 10.43 1.29
N PHE A 57 -1.00 9.23 1.07
CA PHE A 57 -2.42 9.10 0.70
C PHE A 57 -3.36 9.51 1.84
N VAL A 58 -2.93 9.31 3.09
CA VAL A 58 -3.72 9.67 4.29
C VAL A 58 -3.45 11.10 4.76
N GLY A 59 -2.27 11.66 4.46
CA GLY A 59 -1.80 12.95 4.95
C GLY A 59 -1.37 12.95 6.43
N ARG A 60 -1.10 11.77 7.01
CA ARG A 60 -0.73 11.59 8.42
C ARG A 60 0.34 10.51 8.57
N ASP A 61 1.21 10.68 9.56
CA ASP A 61 2.13 9.64 10.00
C ASP A 61 1.43 8.73 11.01
N PHE A 62 1.24 7.46 10.68
CA PHE A 62 0.54 6.50 11.57
C PHE A 62 1.05 5.07 11.41
N LEU A 63 1.89 4.81 10.41
CA LEU A 63 2.52 3.52 10.27
C LEU A 63 3.73 3.44 11.22
N PRO A 64 4.00 2.26 11.78
CA PRO A 64 5.20 2.06 12.59
C PRO A 64 6.46 2.47 11.82
N ARG A 65 7.48 2.98 12.54
CA ARG A 65 8.79 3.32 11.97
C ARG A 65 9.88 2.71 12.84
N GLY A 66 10.88 2.07 12.23
CA GLY A 66 11.96 1.41 12.97
C GLY A 66 13.01 0.79 12.07
N SER A 67 14.10 0.31 12.68
CA SER A 67 15.13 -0.48 11.99
C SER A 67 14.73 -1.96 11.93
N GLY A 68 14.87 -2.59 10.76
CA GLY A 68 14.43 -3.97 10.52
C GLY A 68 13.08 -4.08 9.78
N ILE A 69 12.46 -5.26 9.81
CA ILE A 69 11.12 -5.44 9.22
C ILE A 69 10.09 -4.78 10.12
N VAL A 70 9.58 -3.64 9.67
CA VAL A 70 8.60 -2.84 10.41
C VAL A 70 7.19 -3.40 10.22
N THR A 71 6.79 -3.65 8.97
CA THR A 71 5.53 -4.31 8.63
C THR A 71 5.72 -5.83 8.67
N ARG A 72 5.32 -6.49 9.76
CA ARG A 72 5.41 -7.97 9.94
C ARG A 72 4.09 -8.71 9.67
N ARG A 73 3.01 -7.96 9.47
CA ARG A 73 1.66 -8.45 9.17
C ARG A 73 1.07 -7.59 8.05
N PRO A 74 0.23 -8.14 7.17
CA PRO A 74 -0.54 -7.31 6.23
C PRO A 74 -1.39 -6.30 6.99
N LEU A 75 -1.38 -5.04 6.55
CA LEU A 75 -2.29 -4.01 7.06
C LEU A 75 -3.30 -3.66 5.97
N ILE A 76 -4.55 -4.03 6.19
CA ILE A 76 -5.67 -3.63 5.34
C ILE A 76 -6.17 -2.29 5.86
N LEU A 77 -5.82 -1.23 5.13
CA LEU A 77 -6.18 0.15 5.40
C LEU A 77 -7.37 0.56 4.54
N GLN A 78 -8.51 0.77 5.17
CA GLN A 78 -9.72 1.26 4.53
C GLN A 78 -9.88 2.75 4.84
N LEU A 79 -9.76 3.59 3.82
CA LEU A 79 -9.97 5.02 3.93
C LEU A 79 -11.41 5.35 3.61
N PHE A 80 -12.04 6.16 4.45
CA PHE A 80 -13.40 6.62 4.30
C PHE A 80 -13.48 8.14 4.32
N ASN A 81 -14.03 8.74 3.26
CA ASN A 81 -14.32 10.17 3.27
C ASN A 81 -15.46 10.46 4.26
N SER A 82 -15.17 11.25 5.28
CA SER A 82 -16.09 11.55 6.38
C SER A 82 -15.88 12.96 6.90
N ILE A 83 -16.92 13.59 7.43
CA ILE A 83 -16.81 14.93 8.05
C ILE A 83 -15.95 14.88 9.32
N THR A 84 -15.94 13.74 10.01
CA THR A 84 -15.18 13.53 11.25
C THR A 84 -13.93 12.70 10.98
N GLU A 85 -12.82 13.11 11.62
CA GLU A 85 -11.53 12.42 11.53
C GLU A 85 -11.32 11.48 12.73
N TYR A 86 -11.22 10.18 12.49
CA TYR A 86 -10.94 9.15 13.49
C TYR A 86 -10.56 7.82 12.82
N ALA A 87 -9.97 6.90 13.59
CA ALA A 87 -9.66 5.55 13.16
C ALA A 87 -10.32 4.48 14.04
N GLU A 88 -10.57 3.31 13.46
CA GLU A 88 -11.14 2.15 14.14
C GLU A 88 -10.41 0.88 13.71
N PHE A 89 -10.05 0.03 14.68
CA PHE A 89 -9.54 -1.31 14.40
C PHE A 89 -10.65 -2.34 14.52
N LEU A 90 -10.65 -3.33 13.62
CA LEU A 90 -11.63 -4.41 13.67
C LEU A 90 -11.53 -5.24 14.97
N HIS A 91 -10.33 -5.38 15.53
CA HIS A 91 -10.10 -6.11 16.79
C HIS A 91 -10.42 -5.29 18.05
N CYS A 92 -10.47 -3.95 17.95
CA CYS A 92 -10.83 -3.05 19.05
C CYS A 92 -12.25 -2.49 18.86
N LYS A 93 -13.25 -3.36 19.03
CA LYS A 93 -14.66 -3.00 18.84
C LYS A 93 -15.05 -1.79 19.71
N ASN A 94 -15.75 -0.82 19.10
CA ASN A 94 -16.28 0.40 19.73
C ASN A 94 -15.23 1.38 20.27
N LYS A 95 -13.95 1.23 19.94
CA LYS A 95 -12.92 2.21 20.27
C LYS A 95 -12.60 3.06 19.04
N LYS A 96 -12.85 4.36 19.17
CA LYS A 96 -12.45 5.37 18.18
C LYS A 96 -11.13 5.98 18.61
N PHE A 97 -10.16 5.94 17.71
CA PHE A 97 -8.85 6.56 17.90
C PHE A 97 -8.87 7.92 17.21
N THR A 98 -8.70 8.99 17.96
CA THR A 98 -8.56 10.35 17.41
C THR A 98 -7.11 10.79 17.35
N ASP A 99 -6.23 10.12 18.10
CA ASP A 99 -4.79 10.32 18.08
C ASP A 99 -4.12 9.22 17.23
N PHE A 100 -3.44 9.62 16.15
CA PHE A 100 -2.75 8.68 15.26
C PHE A 100 -1.45 8.13 15.88
N GLU A 101 -0.93 8.74 16.95
CA GLU A 101 0.12 8.14 17.77
C GLU A 101 -0.37 6.88 18.48
N GLU A 102 -1.62 6.89 18.96
CA GLU A 102 -2.26 5.70 19.54
C GLU A 102 -2.54 4.63 18.49
N VAL A 103 -2.93 5.04 17.27
CA VAL A 103 -3.09 4.11 16.13
C VAL A 103 -1.78 3.39 15.85
N ARG A 104 -0.66 4.10 15.81
CA ARG A 104 0.66 3.50 15.58
C ARG A 104 1.03 2.50 16.67
N LYS A 105 0.88 2.89 17.94
CA LYS A 105 1.16 2.02 19.09
C LYS A 105 0.26 0.78 19.10
N GLU A 106 -0.99 0.92 18.69
CA GLU A 106 -1.92 -0.20 18.57
C GLU A 106 -1.50 -1.17 17.47
N ILE A 107 -1.04 -0.70 16.30
CA ILE A 107 -0.50 -1.57 15.24
C ILE A 107 0.72 -2.36 15.75
N GLU A 108 1.63 -1.70 16.46
CA GLU A 108 2.82 -2.33 17.03
C GLU A 108 2.43 -3.39 18.08
N ALA A 109 1.58 -3.03 19.04
CA ALA A 109 1.13 -3.92 20.09
C ALA A 109 0.38 -5.14 19.53
N GLU A 110 -0.49 -4.93 18.54
CA GLU A 110 -1.25 -5.99 17.89
C GLU A 110 -0.35 -6.91 17.05
N THR A 111 0.70 -6.37 16.46
CA THR A 111 1.72 -7.16 15.77
C THR A 111 2.47 -8.04 16.75
N ASP A 112 3.02 -7.46 17.83
CA ASP A 112 3.77 -8.19 18.84
C ASP A 112 2.94 -9.25 19.56
N ARG A 113 1.65 -9.00 19.78
CA ARG A 113 0.73 -9.97 20.36
C ARG A 113 0.63 -11.27 19.55
N VAL A 114 0.70 -11.17 18.22
CA VAL A 114 0.52 -12.32 17.31
C VAL A 114 1.86 -12.95 16.92
N THR A 115 2.86 -12.14 16.59
CA THR A 115 4.15 -12.65 16.10
C THR A 115 5.16 -12.90 17.22
N GLY A 116 4.84 -12.49 18.45
CA GLY A 116 5.80 -12.41 19.55
C GLY A 116 6.91 -11.39 19.28
N SER A 117 7.89 -11.36 20.20
CA SER A 117 9.06 -10.47 20.10
C SER A 117 10.15 -10.98 19.15
N ASN A 118 10.05 -12.22 18.65
CA ASN A 118 11.09 -12.89 17.85
C ASN A 118 11.10 -12.46 16.36
N LYS A 119 10.66 -11.24 16.03
CA LYS A 119 10.66 -10.68 14.65
C LYS A 119 10.01 -11.56 13.57
N GLY A 120 9.15 -12.51 13.96
CA GLY A 120 8.39 -13.36 13.04
C GLY A 120 7.36 -12.58 12.23
N ILE A 121 6.85 -13.19 11.18
CA ILE A 121 5.77 -12.63 10.35
C ILE A 121 4.50 -13.47 10.48
N SER A 122 3.34 -12.87 10.22
CA SER A 122 2.07 -13.57 10.20
C SER A 122 1.22 -13.09 9.03
N ASN A 123 0.55 -14.02 8.36
CA ASN A 123 -0.39 -13.73 7.27
C ASN A 123 -1.75 -13.21 7.76
N ILE A 124 -1.99 -13.17 9.07
CA ILE A 124 -3.25 -12.67 9.64
C ILE A 124 -3.26 -11.13 9.55
N PRO A 125 -4.15 -10.52 8.76
CA PRO A 125 -4.14 -9.09 8.54
C PRO A 125 -4.58 -8.29 9.78
N ILE A 126 -4.07 -7.07 9.90
CA ILE A 126 -4.63 -6.02 10.77
C ILE A 126 -5.59 -5.20 9.92
N ASN A 127 -6.83 -5.04 10.37
CA ASN A 127 -7.84 -4.26 9.66
C ASN A 127 -8.02 -2.91 10.35
N LEU A 128 -7.66 -1.84 9.65
CA LEU A 128 -7.71 -0.46 10.11
C LEU A 128 -8.63 0.35 9.19
N ARG A 129 -9.62 1.01 9.77
CA ARG A 129 -10.48 1.97 9.08
C ARG A 129 -10.09 3.37 9.51
N VAL A 130 -9.87 4.27 8.55
CA VAL A 130 -9.60 5.69 8.81
C VAL A 130 -10.68 6.50 8.13
N TYR A 131 -11.40 7.28 8.94
CA TYR A 131 -12.39 8.24 8.50
C TYR A 131 -11.72 9.61 8.50
N SER A 132 -11.77 10.36 7.40
CA SER A 132 -11.21 11.73 7.32
C SER A 132 -11.84 12.51 6.17
N PRO A 133 -12.01 13.84 6.28
CA PRO A 133 -12.51 14.66 5.17
C PRO A 133 -11.48 14.82 4.05
N HIS A 134 -10.22 14.46 4.30
CA HIS A 134 -9.09 14.67 3.41
C HIS A 134 -8.74 13.45 2.55
N VAL A 135 -9.41 12.31 2.75
CA VAL A 135 -9.13 11.05 2.04
C VAL A 135 -10.22 10.69 1.05
N LEU A 136 -9.86 9.95 0.01
CA LEU A 136 -10.82 9.28 -0.86
C LEU A 136 -11.24 7.94 -0.26
N ASN A 137 -12.43 7.47 -0.64
CA ASN A 137 -12.87 6.12 -0.27
C ASN A 137 -12.04 5.08 -1.06
N LEU A 138 -11.07 4.45 -0.40
CA LEU A 138 -10.08 3.56 -1.01
C LEU A 138 -9.69 2.45 -0.02
N THR A 139 -9.32 1.28 -0.53
CA THR A 139 -8.69 0.23 0.28
C THR A 139 -7.26 0.00 -0.19
N LEU A 140 -6.31 0.20 0.72
CA LEU A 140 -4.89 0.01 0.54
C LEU A 140 -4.43 -1.17 1.39
N ILE A 141 -3.55 -2.00 0.86
CA ILE A 141 -2.99 -3.14 1.59
C ILE A 141 -1.48 -2.91 1.68
N ASP A 142 -0.99 -2.62 2.89
CA ASP A 142 0.45 -2.62 3.17
C ASP A 142 0.90 -4.05 3.40
N LEU A 143 1.90 -4.48 2.63
CA LEU A 143 2.47 -5.82 2.72
C LEU A 143 3.90 -5.74 3.27
N PRO A 144 4.35 -6.76 4.02
CA PRO A 144 5.74 -6.85 4.44
C PRO A 144 6.71 -6.63 3.28
N GLY A 145 7.78 -5.88 3.55
CA GLY A 145 8.82 -5.65 2.56
C GLY A 145 9.64 -6.90 2.30
N ILE A 146 9.98 -7.14 1.04
CA ILE A 146 10.83 -8.27 0.65
C ILE A 146 12.23 -8.06 1.23
N THR A 147 12.75 -9.07 1.93
CA THR A 147 14.12 -9.12 2.48
C THR A 147 14.85 -10.34 1.93
N LYS A 148 16.10 -10.16 1.49
CA LYS A 148 16.95 -11.24 0.96
C LYS A 148 17.81 -11.91 2.01
N VAL A 149 18.03 -11.22 3.13
CA VAL A 149 18.88 -11.69 4.22
C VAL A 149 18.06 -11.62 5.51
N PRO A 150 17.87 -12.75 6.22
CA PRO A 150 17.21 -12.74 7.51
C PRO A 150 18.03 -11.94 8.52
N VAL A 151 17.36 -11.15 9.35
CA VAL A 151 18.01 -10.34 10.40
C VAL A 151 17.46 -10.69 11.79
N GLY A 152 18.37 -10.87 12.76
CA GLY A 152 18.01 -11.29 14.12
C GLY A 152 17.42 -12.70 14.14
N ASP A 153 16.29 -12.88 14.81
CA ASP A 153 15.64 -14.18 15.01
C ASP A 153 14.71 -14.60 13.86
N GLN A 154 14.84 -13.97 12.69
CA GLN A 154 14.02 -14.31 11.53
C GLN A 154 14.38 -15.70 10.99
N PRO A 155 13.38 -16.46 10.51
CA PRO A 155 13.63 -17.78 9.98
C PRO A 155 14.41 -17.66 8.64
N PRO A 156 15.21 -18.67 8.28
CA PRO A 156 16.06 -18.63 7.09
C PRO A 156 15.27 -18.56 5.78
N ASP A 157 13.99 -18.94 5.80
CA ASP A 157 13.05 -18.92 4.68
C ASP A 157 12.13 -17.68 4.66
N ILE A 158 12.47 -16.63 5.42
CA ILE A 158 11.67 -15.40 5.52
C ILE A 158 11.34 -14.77 4.15
N GLU A 159 12.29 -14.79 3.22
CA GLU A 159 12.09 -14.28 1.86
C GLU A 159 10.94 -15.01 1.16
N HIS A 160 10.92 -16.34 1.26
CA HIS A 160 9.88 -17.16 0.66
C HIS A 160 8.52 -16.93 1.32
N LEU A 161 8.49 -16.85 2.65
CA LEU A 161 7.25 -16.59 3.40
C LEU A 161 6.64 -15.22 3.06
N VAL A 162 7.46 -14.16 3.01
CA VAL A 162 6.99 -12.82 2.60
C VAL A 162 6.51 -12.83 1.15
N ARG A 163 7.22 -13.51 0.24
CA ARG A 163 6.81 -13.63 -1.15
C ARG A 163 5.46 -14.33 -1.30
N CYS A 164 5.28 -15.49 -0.66
CA CYS A 164 4.00 -16.21 -0.68
C CYS A 164 2.86 -15.34 -0.14
N MET A 165 3.10 -14.65 0.97
CA MET A 165 2.12 -13.72 1.53
C MET A 165 1.75 -12.61 0.55
N ILE A 166 2.71 -12.04 -0.19
CA ILE A 166 2.42 -11.01 -1.19
C ILE A 166 1.57 -11.59 -2.32
N LEU A 167 1.95 -12.77 -2.83
CA LEU A 167 1.24 -13.46 -3.93
C LEU A 167 -0.22 -13.73 -3.58
N ASP A 168 -0.53 -14.14 -2.34
CA ASP A 168 -1.90 -14.37 -1.86
C ASP A 168 -2.82 -13.14 -2.08
N PHE A 169 -2.28 -11.92 -2.05
CA PHE A 169 -3.03 -10.69 -2.33
C PHE A 169 -3.00 -10.29 -3.81
N ILE A 170 -1.83 -10.33 -4.45
CA ILE A 170 -1.66 -9.78 -5.80
C ILE A 170 -2.08 -10.73 -6.93
N GLU A 171 -2.28 -12.02 -6.66
CA GLU A 171 -2.85 -12.96 -7.63
C GLU A 171 -4.32 -12.67 -7.94
N GLN A 172 -5.03 -11.93 -7.08
CA GLN A 172 -6.42 -11.57 -7.29
C GLN A 172 -6.57 -10.57 -8.45
N ASP A 173 -7.44 -10.86 -9.42
CA ASP A 173 -7.63 -10.05 -10.65
C ASP A 173 -8.14 -8.63 -10.38
N ASN A 174 -8.90 -8.44 -9.29
CA ASN A 174 -9.43 -7.15 -8.82
C ASN A 174 -8.39 -6.32 -8.03
N CYS A 175 -7.23 -6.90 -7.72
CA CYS A 175 -6.16 -6.21 -6.98
C CYS A 175 -5.28 -5.41 -7.95
N LEU A 176 -5.24 -4.09 -7.76
CA LEU A 176 -4.26 -3.21 -8.36
C LEU A 176 -2.93 -3.34 -7.61
N ILE A 177 -1.83 -3.45 -8.35
CA ILE A 177 -0.50 -3.62 -7.78
C ILE A 177 0.21 -2.27 -7.83
N LEU A 178 0.54 -1.70 -6.66
CA LEU A 178 1.38 -0.52 -6.54
C LEU A 178 2.82 -0.97 -6.30
N ALA A 179 3.60 -1.08 -7.38
CA ALA A 179 4.97 -1.57 -7.36
C ALA A 179 5.96 -0.43 -7.03
N VAL A 180 6.34 -0.34 -5.75
CA VAL A 180 7.22 0.70 -5.22
C VAL A 180 8.69 0.28 -5.34
N SER A 181 9.48 1.08 -6.05
CA SER A 181 10.92 0.86 -6.24
C SER A 181 11.70 2.15 -5.96
N PRO A 182 12.83 2.12 -5.23
CA PRO A 182 13.60 3.32 -4.99
C PRO A 182 14.48 3.66 -6.21
N ALA A 183 14.62 4.95 -6.52
CA ALA A 183 15.33 5.46 -7.69
C ALA A 183 16.84 5.22 -7.66
N ASN A 184 17.41 5.15 -6.45
CA ASN A 184 18.82 4.87 -6.21
C ASN A 184 19.18 3.38 -6.40
N SER A 185 18.29 2.58 -6.98
CA SER A 185 18.49 1.17 -7.28
C SER A 185 18.09 0.88 -8.73
N ASP A 186 18.76 -0.08 -9.36
CA ASP A 186 18.44 -0.50 -10.71
C ASP A 186 17.03 -1.11 -10.79
N LEU A 187 16.17 -0.48 -11.59
CA LEU A 187 14.78 -0.87 -11.78
C LEU A 187 14.64 -2.26 -12.40
N ALA A 188 15.61 -2.69 -13.23
CA ALA A 188 15.63 -4.04 -13.79
C ALA A 188 15.75 -5.12 -12.70
N ASN A 189 16.28 -4.74 -11.54
CA ASN A 189 16.45 -5.61 -10.38
C ASN A 189 15.35 -5.46 -9.33
N SER A 190 14.33 -4.61 -9.56
CA SER A 190 13.21 -4.41 -8.64
C SER A 190 12.42 -5.69 -8.39
N ASP A 191 12.43 -6.14 -7.13
CA ASP A 191 11.65 -7.30 -6.70
C ASP A 191 10.13 -7.03 -6.84
N ALA A 192 9.70 -5.77 -6.69
CA ALA A 192 8.30 -5.36 -6.85
C ALA A 192 7.79 -5.59 -8.28
N LEU A 193 8.58 -5.15 -9.27
CA LEU A 193 8.22 -5.27 -10.68
C LEU A 193 8.38 -6.70 -11.19
N LYS A 194 9.31 -7.48 -10.63
CA LYS A 194 9.42 -8.91 -10.92
C LYS A 194 8.17 -9.65 -10.48
N LEU A 195 7.73 -9.46 -9.23
CA LEU A 195 6.49 -10.07 -8.72
C LEU A 195 5.25 -9.60 -9.51
N ALA A 196 5.16 -8.31 -9.80
CA ALA A 196 4.04 -7.78 -10.59
C ALA A 196 3.98 -8.42 -11.99
N LYS A 197 5.12 -8.61 -12.68
CA LYS A 197 5.17 -9.27 -13.98
C LYS A 197 4.79 -10.75 -13.95
N GLU A 198 4.97 -11.44 -12.82
CA GLU A 198 4.57 -12.84 -12.67
C GLU A 198 3.05 -13.00 -12.70
N VAL A 199 2.32 -12.08 -12.07
CA VAL A 199 0.84 -12.14 -11.92
C VAL A 199 0.08 -11.20 -12.88
N ASP A 200 0.77 -10.22 -13.46
CA ASP A 200 0.25 -9.26 -14.46
C ASP A 200 1.28 -9.04 -15.60
N PRO A 201 1.54 -10.06 -16.45
CA PRO A 201 2.56 -9.98 -17.51
C PRO A 201 2.30 -8.86 -18.53
N GLN A 202 1.04 -8.46 -18.70
CA GLN A 202 0.62 -7.41 -19.62
C GLN A 202 0.65 -6.00 -18.99
N GLY A 203 0.87 -5.89 -17.68
CA GLY A 203 0.88 -4.62 -16.97
C GLY A 203 -0.46 -3.86 -17.01
N LEU A 204 -1.58 -4.59 -16.94
CA LEU A 204 -2.93 -4.03 -17.02
C LEU A 204 -3.41 -3.42 -15.70
N ARG A 205 -2.94 -3.97 -14.58
CA ARG A 205 -3.34 -3.63 -13.21
C ARG A 205 -2.16 -3.25 -12.32
N THR A 206 -0.96 -3.10 -12.89
CA THR A 206 0.25 -2.66 -12.21
C THR A 206 0.52 -1.17 -12.42
N ILE A 207 0.81 -0.46 -11.33
CA ILE A 207 1.24 0.94 -11.28
C ILE A 207 2.64 0.98 -10.65
N GLY A 208 3.64 1.43 -11.41
CA GLY A 208 4.99 1.64 -10.90
C GLY A 208 5.12 2.96 -10.15
N VAL A 209 5.69 2.93 -8.94
CA VAL A 209 6.01 4.12 -8.14
C VAL A 209 7.51 4.16 -7.89
N ILE A 210 8.15 5.30 -8.17
CA ILE A 210 9.55 5.51 -7.84
C ILE A 210 9.69 6.50 -6.69
N THR A 211 10.42 6.08 -5.67
CA THR A 211 10.71 6.87 -4.46
C THR A 211 12.18 7.27 -4.44
N LYS A 212 12.60 8.13 -3.50
CA LYS A 212 14.02 8.45 -3.25
C LYS A 212 14.79 9.01 -4.45
N LEU A 213 14.13 9.82 -5.28
CA LEU A 213 14.76 10.47 -6.44
C LEU A 213 15.85 11.46 -6.03
N ASP A 214 15.72 12.03 -4.83
CA ASP A 214 16.71 12.89 -4.17
C ASP A 214 18.02 12.19 -3.82
N LEU A 215 18.01 10.85 -3.75
CA LEU A 215 19.18 10.03 -3.41
C LEU A 215 19.84 9.38 -4.64
N MET A 216 19.52 9.84 -5.85
CA MET A 216 20.19 9.39 -7.07
C MET A 216 21.62 9.93 -7.15
N ASP A 217 22.53 9.12 -7.70
CA ASP A 217 23.92 9.52 -7.87
C ASP A 217 24.04 10.71 -8.83
N GLU A 218 24.91 11.66 -8.50
CA GLU A 218 25.18 12.83 -9.35
C GLU A 218 25.57 12.39 -10.76
N GLY A 219 24.84 12.88 -11.76
CA GLY A 219 25.04 12.52 -13.17
C GLY A 219 24.15 11.38 -13.68
N THR A 220 23.30 10.79 -12.84
CA THR A 220 22.23 9.87 -13.26
C THR A 220 20.87 10.56 -13.26
N ASP A 221 19.95 10.13 -14.13
CA ASP A 221 18.56 10.61 -14.12
C ASP A 221 17.57 9.45 -14.30
N ALA A 222 16.35 9.65 -13.78
CA ALA A 222 15.27 8.68 -13.94
C ALA A 222 14.42 8.99 -15.19
N ARG A 223 14.94 9.76 -16.15
CA ARG A 223 14.12 10.31 -17.25
C ARG A 223 13.58 9.22 -18.16
N GLU A 224 14.39 8.23 -18.50
CA GLU A 224 13.93 7.10 -19.34
C GLU A 224 12.89 6.21 -18.64
N ILE A 225 12.96 6.15 -17.31
CA ILE A 225 11.99 5.49 -16.45
C ILE A 225 10.68 6.31 -16.43
N LEU A 226 10.80 7.63 -16.25
CA LEU A 226 9.72 8.62 -16.29
C LEU A 226 8.98 8.68 -17.62
N GLU A 227 9.70 8.52 -18.71
CA GLU A 227 9.14 8.51 -20.06
C GLU A 227 8.60 7.12 -20.48
N ASN A 228 8.55 6.14 -19.56
CA ASN A 228 8.03 4.78 -19.81
C ASN A 228 8.75 4.04 -20.95
N ARG A 229 10.03 4.36 -21.20
CA ARG A 229 10.83 3.75 -22.28
C ARG A 229 11.52 2.47 -21.85
N LEU A 230 11.85 2.36 -20.56
CA LEU A 230 12.67 1.27 -20.02
C LEU A 230 11.83 0.03 -19.62
N LEU A 231 10.60 0.23 -19.15
CA LEU A 231 9.65 -0.84 -18.79
C LEU A 231 8.21 -0.42 -19.15
N PRO A 232 7.72 -0.70 -20.37
CA PRO A 232 6.42 -0.23 -20.82
C PRO A 232 5.28 -0.93 -20.09
N LEU A 233 4.55 -0.19 -19.24
CA LEU A 233 3.27 -0.61 -18.66
C LEU A 233 2.09 -0.04 -19.49
N ARG A 234 1.04 -0.84 -19.71
CA ARG A 234 -0.05 -0.52 -20.66
C ARG A 234 -0.94 0.65 -20.22
N ARG A 235 -1.03 0.93 -18.92
CA ARG A 235 -1.76 2.09 -18.37
C ARG A 235 -1.00 3.42 -18.52
N GLY A 236 -0.36 3.63 -19.66
CA GLY A 236 0.10 4.93 -20.15
C GLY A 236 0.96 5.70 -19.17
N SER A 237 2.28 5.66 -19.39
CA SER A 237 3.29 6.23 -18.50
C SER A 237 3.39 5.42 -17.21
N LEU A 238 4.60 5.14 -16.72
CA LEU A 238 4.73 5.03 -15.27
C LEU A 238 4.08 6.33 -14.73
N ASN A 239 2.92 6.25 -14.08
CA ASN A 239 2.39 7.38 -13.31
C ASN A 239 3.27 7.47 -12.07
N LEU A 240 4.48 7.98 -12.30
CA LEU A 240 5.50 8.17 -11.31
C LEU A 240 5.02 9.22 -10.34
N ILE A 241 4.48 8.73 -9.24
CA ILE A 241 4.21 9.56 -8.09
C ILE A 241 5.54 9.70 -7.37
N THR A 242 6.18 10.85 -7.57
CA THR A 242 7.39 11.24 -6.83
C THR A 242 6.94 11.86 -5.52
N PHE A 243 7.27 11.23 -4.41
CA PHE A 243 7.05 11.87 -3.11
C PHE A 243 8.28 12.72 -2.77
N PRO A 244 8.11 14.01 -2.43
CA PRO A 244 9.20 14.80 -1.85
C PRO A 244 9.64 14.18 -0.51
N PRO A 245 10.86 14.51 -0.03
CA PRO A 245 11.35 14.07 1.27
C PRO A 245 10.44 14.50 2.43
#